data_AF-A0A959UXV7-F1
#
_entry.id   AF-A0A959UXV7-F1
#
_cell.length_a   1.000
_cell.length_b   1.000
_cell.length_c   1.000
_cell.angle_alpha   90.00
_cell.angle_beta   90.00
_cell.angle_gamma   90.00
#
_symmetry.space_group_name_H-M   'P 1'
#
loop_
_entity.id
_entity.type
_entity.pdbx_description
1 polymer ?
#
loop_
_entity_poly.entity_id
_entity_poly.type
_entity_poly.pdbx_seq_one_letter_code
_entity_poly.pdbx_strand_id
1 'polypeptide(L)'
;VVGHPDRVLPELAHTWEASAVYAQGLNAWEERQQEKAVARHLPLDLHPSHTLLHPDDLPFPIHKLPRVFTAFRHKVEARWQVRETLSAPEALATPDDWAPDPPQLTELLPGEAPTDPRQVLSFRGGRAAGLERLRHYFQGQDAPLRYKETRNALLGADLSSKFSPWLAQGSLSAREVYEALKGFEERLGANEGTYWLVFELLWRDFFQFTFAKHGPALFLRKGLTDKLPSSDQDQGRFQTWCDGRTGEPFIDANMRELAATGWMSNRGRQNAASFLIHDLGLDWRMGACWFERLLID
;
A
#
# COMPACT_ATOMS: atom_id res chain seq x y z
N VAL A 1 9.86 -11.79 -21.17
CA VAL A 1 8.55 -12.30 -21.64
C VAL A 1 7.45 -11.48 -20.96
N VAL A 2 6.39 -11.10 -21.68
CA VAL A 2 5.23 -10.39 -21.12
C VAL A 2 3.98 -11.24 -21.36
N GLY A 3 3.20 -11.47 -20.31
CA GLY A 3 1.98 -12.27 -20.39
C GLY A 3 1.39 -12.60 -19.03
N HIS A 4 0.30 -13.36 -19.03
CA HIS A 4 -0.33 -13.79 -17.79
C HIS A 4 0.56 -14.78 -17.02
N PRO A 5 0.79 -14.60 -15.71
CA PRO A 5 1.67 -15.47 -14.91
C PRO A 5 1.33 -16.96 -14.95
N ASP A 6 0.04 -17.32 -15.04
CA ASP A 6 -0.43 -18.71 -15.12
C ASP A 6 -0.07 -19.41 -16.44
N ARG A 7 0.42 -18.66 -17.44
CA ARG A 7 0.96 -19.19 -18.69
C ARG A 7 2.47 -19.06 -18.76
N VAL A 8 2.99 -17.89 -18.41
CA VAL A 8 4.42 -17.57 -18.51
C VAL A 8 5.24 -18.37 -17.49
N LEU A 9 4.81 -18.45 -16.22
CA LEU A 9 5.59 -19.15 -15.20
C LEU A 9 5.73 -20.65 -15.46
N PRO A 10 4.70 -21.40 -15.90
CA PRO A 10 4.89 -22.80 -16.30
C PRO A 10 5.87 -23.00 -17.46
N GLU A 11 5.84 -22.13 -18.48
CA GLU A 11 6.77 -22.19 -19.62
C GLU A 11 8.22 -21.97 -19.19
N LEU A 12 8.45 -20.99 -18.31
CA LEU A 12 9.77 -20.71 -17.74
C LEU A 12 10.23 -21.85 -16.82
N ALA A 13 9.33 -22.37 -15.97
CA ALA A 13 9.63 -23.48 -15.09
C ALA A 13 10.00 -24.75 -15.88
N HIS A 14 9.34 -25.00 -17.02
CA HIS A 14 9.70 -26.10 -17.91
C HIS A 14 11.07 -25.89 -18.56
N THR A 15 11.34 -24.67 -19.07
CA THR A 15 12.62 -24.31 -19.72
C THR A 15 13.82 -24.52 -18.80
N TRP A 16 13.69 -24.13 -17.53
CA TRP A 16 14.78 -24.19 -16.56
C TRP A 16 14.68 -25.35 -15.57
N GLU A 17 13.83 -26.33 -15.85
CA GLU A 17 13.62 -27.52 -15.01
C GLU A 17 13.34 -27.18 -13.53
N ALA A 18 12.63 -26.08 -13.28
CA ALA A 18 12.34 -25.61 -11.93
C ALA A 18 11.35 -26.54 -11.23
N SER A 19 11.68 -26.97 -10.01
CA SER A 19 10.82 -27.85 -9.21
C SER A 19 9.70 -27.13 -8.45
N ALA A 20 9.84 -25.83 -8.23
CA ALA A 20 8.89 -24.99 -7.50
C ALA A 20 9.05 -23.51 -7.87
N VAL A 21 7.99 -22.74 -7.64
CA VAL A 21 8.01 -21.27 -7.69
C VAL A 21 7.71 -20.73 -6.31
N TYR A 22 8.53 -19.79 -5.86
CA TYR A 22 8.36 -19.08 -4.59
C TYR A 22 7.85 -17.67 -4.86
N ALA A 23 6.80 -17.25 -4.15
CA ALA A 23 6.25 -15.92 -4.28
C ALA A 23 5.73 -15.38 -2.94
N GLN A 24 5.53 -14.07 -2.89
CA GLN A 24 4.82 -13.43 -1.79
C GLN A 24 3.32 -13.59 -2.01
N GLY A 25 2.61 -14.10 -1.01
CA GLY A 25 1.15 -14.17 -1.04
C GLY A 25 0.51 -12.81 -0.80
N LEU A 26 -0.51 -12.46 -1.58
CA LEU A 26 -1.29 -11.24 -1.47
C LEU A 26 -2.73 -11.54 -1.03
N ASN A 27 -3.38 -10.56 -0.39
CA ASN A 27 -4.68 -10.77 0.27
C ASN A 27 -5.89 -10.35 -0.57
N ALA A 28 -5.68 -9.52 -1.59
CA ALA A 28 -6.74 -8.99 -2.44
C ALA A 28 -7.28 -10.05 -3.43
N TRP A 29 -8.46 -9.79 -3.99
CA TRP A 29 -9.24 -10.82 -4.67
C TRP A 29 -8.60 -11.30 -5.97
N GLU A 30 -8.12 -10.37 -6.80
CA GLU A 30 -7.60 -10.64 -8.14
C GLU A 30 -6.27 -11.39 -8.07
N GLU A 31 -5.36 -10.94 -7.21
CA GLU A 31 -4.06 -11.56 -6.96
C GLU A 31 -4.26 -12.99 -6.46
N ARG A 32 -5.20 -13.22 -5.53
CA ARG A 32 -5.51 -14.58 -5.07
C ARG A 32 -6.10 -15.47 -6.15
N GLN A 33 -6.83 -14.93 -7.13
CA GLN A 33 -7.26 -15.73 -8.28
C GLN A 33 -6.09 -16.07 -9.20
N GLN A 34 -5.17 -15.11 -9.39
CA GLN A 34 -3.97 -15.30 -10.21
C GLN A 34 -3.03 -16.34 -9.59
N GLU A 35 -2.78 -16.27 -8.28
CA GLU A 35 -2.03 -17.26 -7.51
C GLU A 35 -2.64 -18.66 -7.64
N LYS A 36 -3.97 -18.78 -7.50
CA LYS A 36 -4.69 -20.05 -7.71
C LYS A 36 -4.58 -20.57 -9.14
N ALA A 37 -4.58 -19.68 -10.13
CA ALA A 37 -4.43 -20.06 -11.53
C ALA A 37 -3.02 -20.65 -11.75
N VAL A 38 -1.97 -19.97 -11.27
CA VAL A 38 -0.58 -20.47 -11.34
C VAL A 38 -0.44 -21.82 -10.62
N ALA A 39 -0.97 -21.95 -9.41
CA ALA A 39 -0.87 -23.16 -8.60
C ALA A 39 -1.56 -24.40 -9.20
N ARG A 40 -2.41 -24.24 -10.24
CA ARG A 40 -2.96 -25.38 -11.00
C ARG A 40 -1.96 -26.01 -11.96
N HIS A 41 -0.92 -25.28 -12.32
CA HIS A 41 0.05 -25.69 -13.35
C HIS A 41 1.40 -26.12 -12.78
N LEU A 42 1.78 -25.62 -11.60
CA LEU A 42 3.07 -25.91 -10.97
C LEU A 42 3.04 -25.73 -9.44
N PRO A 43 3.98 -26.35 -8.69
CA PRO A 43 4.11 -26.13 -7.25
C PRO A 43 4.43 -24.66 -6.93
N LEU A 44 3.53 -23.98 -6.23
CA LEU A 44 3.64 -22.58 -5.83
C LEU A 44 3.68 -22.45 -4.30
N ASP A 45 4.82 -22.03 -3.79
CA ASP A 45 5.05 -21.78 -2.36
C ASP A 45 4.86 -20.28 -2.07
N LEU A 46 3.77 -19.96 -1.36
CA LEU A 46 3.41 -18.59 -1.00
C LEU A 46 3.84 -18.24 0.42
N HIS A 47 4.58 -17.14 0.56
CA HIS A 47 5.02 -16.62 1.85
C HIS A 47 4.28 -15.34 2.26
N PRO A 48 3.81 -15.23 3.51
CA PRO A 48 3.21 -14.00 4.01
C PRO A 48 4.30 -13.03 4.47
N SER A 49 4.55 -11.97 3.69
CA SER A 49 5.57 -10.98 4.01
C SER A 49 5.12 -9.52 3.86
N HIS A 50 3.83 -9.29 3.54
CA HIS A 50 3.35 -7.94 3.23
C HIS A 50 3.03 -7.09 4.46
N THR A 51 2.96 -7.66 5.66
CA THR A 51 2.52 -7.01 6.90
C THR A 51 3.65 -6.80 7.91
N LEU A 52 3.48 -5.86 8.83
CA LEU A 52 4.38 -5.67 9.98
C LEU A 52 4.33 -6.89 10.91
N LEU A 53 3.11 -7.32 11.25
CA LEU A 53 2.86 -8.51 12.05
C LEU A 53 2.68 -9.71 11.12
N HIS A 54 3.38 -10.81 11.41
CA HIS A 54 3.18 -12.05 10.68
C HIS A 54 1.79 -12.63 11.01
N PRO A 55 1.01 -13.13 10.03
CA PRO A 55 -0.33 -13.65 10.28
C PRO A 55 -0.37 -14.79 11.31
N ASP A 56 0.65 -15.65 11.33
CA ASP A 56 0.77 -16.75 12.30
C ASP A 56 1.05 -16.28 13.74
N ASP A 57 1.52 -15.05 13.92
CA ASP A 57 1.83 -14.48 15.24
C ASP A 57 0.63 -13.68 15.79
N LEU A 58 -0.48 -13.61 15.06
CA LEU A 58 -1.69 -12.95 15.52
C LEU A 58 -2.30 -13.73 16.71
N PRO A 59 -2.81 -13.04 17.74
CA PRO A 59 -3.43 -13.69 18.90
C PRO A 59 -4.83 -14.25 18.62
N PHE A 60 -5.21 -14.30 17.34
CA PHE A 60 -6.46 -14.85 16.83
C PHE A 60 -6.27 -15.26 15.36
N PRO A 61 -7.01 -16.28 14.89
CA PRO A 61 -7.04 -16.58 13.46
C PRO A 61 -7.74 -15.47 12.67
N ILE A 62 -7.39 -15.29 11.40
CA ILE A 62 -7.90 -14.21 10.52
C ILE A 62 -9.43 -14.14 10.49
N HIS A 63 -10.15 -15.28 10.49
CA HIS A 63 -11.62 -15.27 10.49
C HIS A 63 -12.23 -14.62 11.76
N LYS A 64 -11.47 -14.52 12.86
CA LYS A 64 -11.82 -13.83 14.11
C LYS A 64 -11.27 -12.40 14.21
N LEU A 65 -10.70 -11.85 13.12
CA LEU A 65 -10.26 -10.44 13.08
C LEU A 65 -11.39 -9.52 13.55
N PRO A 66 -11.16 -8.62 14.52
CA PRO A 66 -12.15 -7.64 14.95
C PRO A 66 -12.64 -6.76 13.80
N ARG A 67 -13.91 -6.34 13.79
CA ARG A 67 -14.43 -5.40 12.77
C ARG A 67 -13.93 -3.97 12.95
N VAL A 68 -13.45 -3.62 14.15
CA VAL A 68 -13.03 -2.27 14.51
C VAL A 68 -11.53 -2.27 14.82
N PHE A 69 -10.80 -1.32 14.23
CA PHE A 69 -9.36 -1.19 14.37
C PHE A 69 -8.89 -1.12 15.82
N THR A 70 -9.54 -0.32 16.67
CA THR A 70 -9.13 -0.20 18.09
C THR A 70 -9.14 -1.54 18.81
N ALA A 71 -10.12 -2.40 18.53
CA ALA A 71 -10.19 -3.74 19.10
C ALA A 71 -9.12 -4.69 18.52
N PHE A 72 -8.77 -4.54 17.24
CA PHE A 72 -7.61 -5.21 16.63
C PHE A 72 -6.32 -4.79 17.32
N ARG A 73 -6.05 -3.48 17.37
CA ARG A 73 -4.85 -2.88 17.97
C ARG A 73 -4.66 -3.34 19.41
N HIS A 74 -5.67 -3.22 20.27
CA HIS A 74 -5.57 -3.65 21.67
C HIS A 74 -5.21 -5.13 21.82
N LYS A 75 -5.75 -6.01 20.95
CA LYS A 75 -5.45 -7.43 21.00
C LYS A 75 -4.02 -7.71 20.56
N VAL A 76 -3.56 -7.10 19.47
CA VAL A 76 -2.21 -7.34 18.96
C VAL A 76 -1.18 -6.72 19.89
N GLU A 77 -1.29 -5.46 20.29
CA GLU A 77 -0.30 -4.78 21.15
C GLU A 77 -0.11 -5.46 22.51
N ALA A 78 -1.13 -6.16 23.02
CA ALA A 78 -0.99 -6.92 24.26
C ALA A 78 0.03 -8.06 24.19
N ARG A 79 0.34 -8.58 22.99
CA ARG A 79 1.23 -9.74 22.76
C ARG A 79 1.99 -9.67 21.44
N TRP A 80 2.13 -8.50 20.84
CA TRP A 80 2.68 -8.40 19.49
C TRP A 80 4.14 -8.83 19.48
N GLN A 81 4.53 -9.46 18.40
CA GLN A 81 5.91 -9.74 18.11
C GLN A 81 6.13 -9.32 16.66
N VAL A 82 7.02 -8.34 16.48
CA VAL A 82 7.51 -8.01 15.15
C VAL A 82 8.72 -8.90 14.92
N ARG A 83 8.64 -9.77 13.92
CA ARG A 83 9.77 -10.63 13.53
C ARG A 83 10.91 -9.77 12.99
N GLU A 84 12.14 -10.23 13.19
CA GLU A 84 13.33 -9.62 12.61
C GLU A 84 13.25 -9.58 11.08
N THR A 85 13.99 -8.64 10.49
CA THR A 85 14.18 -8.57 9.04
C THR A 85 15.12 -9.69 8.60
N LEU A 86 14.99 -10.11 7.34
CA LEU A 86 15.90 -11.07 6.74
C LEU A 86 16.94 -10.31 5.94
N SER A 87 18.21 -10.67 6.11
CA SER A 87 19.29 -10.13 5.28
C SER A 87 19.08 -10.51 3.82
N ALA A 88 19.36 -9.58 2.91
CA ALA A 88 19.40 -9.88 1.49
C ALA A 88 20.55 -10.86 1.19
N PRO A 89 20.37 -11.83 0.28
CA PRO A 89 21.46 -12.69 -0.15
C PRO A 89 22.54 -11.86 -0.86
N GLU A 90 23.81 -12.18 -0.61
CA GLU A 90 24.94 -11.49 -1.25
C GLU A 90 25.11 -11.88 -2.72
N ALA A 91 24.68 -13.09 -3.09
CA ALA A 91 24.70 -13.60 -4.45
C ALA A 91 23.52 -14.57 -4.67
N LEU A 92 23.04 -14.63 -5.91
CA LEU A 92 22.04 -15.59 -6.36
C LEU A 92 22.60 -16.35 -7.57
N ALA A 93 22.46 -17.67 -7.56
CA ALA A 93 22.69 -18.47 -8.76
C ALA A 93 21.54 -18.24 -9.74
N THR A 94 21.87 -18.01 -11.01
CA THR A 94 20.90 -17.85 -12.09
C THR A 94 21.27 -18.79 -13.25
N PRO A 95 20.29 -19.31 -14.01
CA PRO A 95 20.53 -20.02 -15.26
C PRO A 95 21.47 -19.24 -16.21
N ASP A 96 22.34 -19.95 -16.93
CA ASP A 96 23.32 -19.34 -17.85
C ASP A 96 22.66 -18.56 -19.00
N ASP A 97 21.44 -18.95 -19.38
CA ASP A 97 20.62 -18.35 -20.43
C ASP A 97 19.51 -17.45 -19.89
N TRP A 98 19.69 -16.90 -18.67
CA TRP A 98 18.72 -16.03 -18.02
C TRP A 98 18.22 -14.95 -18.99
N ALA A 99 16.89 -14.86 -19.09
CA ALA A 99 16.18 -14.08 -20.10
C ALA A 99 16.69 -12.63 -20.22
N PRO A 100 16.56 -11.99 -21.40
CA PRO A 100 16.94 -10.58 -21.58
C PRO A 100 16.19 -9.68 -20.61
N ASP A 101 16.76 -8.50 -20.35
CA ASP A 101 16.13 -7.46 -19.53
C ASP A 101 14.64 -7.30 -19.89
N PRO A 102 13.76 -7.15 -18.88
CA PRO A 102 12.36 -6.96 -19.14
C PRO A 102 12.15 -5.70 -20.01
N PRO A 103 11.14 -5.70 -20.91
CA PRO A 103 10.84 -4.51 -21.70
C PRO A 103 10.58 -3.32 -20.79
N GLN A 104 10.96 -2.13 -21.25
CA GLN A 104 10.76 -0.93 -20.45
C GLN A 104 9.27 -0.68 -20.26
N LEU A 105 8.88 -0.13 -19.12
CA LEU A 105 7.47 0.18 -18.85
C LEU A 105 6.87 1.08 -19.93
N THR A 106 7.65 2.00 -20.49
CA THR A 106 7.26 2.89 -21.60
C THR A 106 6.95 2.16 -22.89
N GLU A 107 7.50 0.96 -23.09
CA GLU A 107 7.20 0.08 -24.23
C GLU A 107 5.87 -0.67 -24.02
N LEU A 108 5.48 -0.91 -22.75
CA LEU A 108 4.27 -1.64 -22.39
C LEU A 108 3.05 -0.74 -22.15
N LEU A 109 3.28 0.43 -21.56
CA LEU A 109 2.28 1.41 -21.18
C LEU A 109 2.70 2.78 -21.71
N PRO A 110 2.32 3.13 -22.96
CA PRO A 110 2.64 4.43 -23.52
C PRO A 110 1.88 5.53 -22.74
N GLY A 111 2.64 6.48 -22.20
CA GLY A 111 2.12 7.61 -21.44
C GLY A 111 3.21 8.28 -20.62
N GLU A 112 2.98 9.53 -20.26
CA GLU A 112 3.83 10.25 -19.30
C GLU A 112 3.14 10.28 -17.94
N ALA A 113 3.88 9.94 -16.89
CA ALA A 113 3.41 10.18 -15.54
C ALA A 113 3.26 11.70 -15.34
N PRO A 114 2.19 12.17 -14.66
CA PRO A 114 2.04 13.59 -14.39
C PRO A 114 3.22 14.08 -13.55
N THR A 115 3.83 15.19 -13.97
CA THR A 115 4.92 15.84 -13.24
C THR A 115 4.53 17.27 -12.90
N ASP A 116 4.66 17.62 -11.63
CA ASP A 116 4.36 18.96 -11.14
C ASP A 116 5.43 19.38 -10.12
N PRO A 117 6.01 20.59 -10.23
CA PRO A 117 7.03 21.06 -9.30
C PRO A 117 6.54 21.20 -7.84
N ARG A 118 5.21 21.18 -7.61
CA ARG A 118 4.59 21.27 -6.28
C ARG A 118 4.48 19.91 -5.58
N GLN A 119 4.91 18.82 -6.21
CA GLN A 119 4.92 17.48 -5.60
C GLN A 119 5.62 17.50 -4.22
N VAL A 120 5.05 16.77 -3.26
CA VAL A 120 5.60 16.71 -1.89
C VAL A 120 6.98 16.07 -1.82
N LEU A 121 7.30 15.22 -2.80
CA LEU A 121 8.59 14.58 -3.04
C LEU A 121 8.73 14.29 -4.53
N SER A 122 9.97 14.30 -5.03
CA SER A 122 10.28 13.70 -6.32
C SER A 122 10.39 12.18 -6.14
N PHE A 123 9.26 11.49 -6.27
CA PHE A 123 9.20 10.05 -6.03
C PHE A 123 10.00 9.30 -7.11
N ARG A 124 10.95 8.48 -6.67
CA ARG A 124 11.68 7.52 -7.50
C ARG A 124 11.31 6.12 -7.07
N GLY A 125 10.92 5.28 -8.02
CA GLY A 125 10.59 3.88 -7.77
C GLY A 125 11.79 3.07 -7.29
N GLY A 126 11.51 1.88 -6.76
CA GLY A 126 12.51 0.88 -6.43
C GLY A 126 13.12 1.00 -5.03
N ARG A 127 13.80 -0.09 -4.63
CA ARG A 127 14.33 -0.29 -3.28
C ARG A 127 15.38 0.74 -2.87
N ALA A 128 16.29 1.12 -3.77
CA ALA A 128 17.34 2.08 -3.47
C ALA A 128 16.77 3.45 -3.01
N ALA A 129 15.76 3.97 -3.73
CA ALA A 129 15.08 5.21 -3.39
C ALA A 129 14.26 5.08 -2.09
N GLY A 130 13.62 3.93 -1.86
CA GLY A 130 12.92 3.66 -0.61
C GLY A 130 13.84 3.67 0.61
N LEU A 131 15.03 3.06 0.51
CA LEU A 131 16.05 3.07 1.57
C LEU A 131 16.69 4.46 1.76
N GLU A 132 16.86 5.24 0.69
CA GLU A 132 17.28 6.63 0.79
C GLU A 132 16.27 7.46 1.57
N ARG A 133 14.96 7.34 1.25
CA ARG A 133 13.90 8.03 1.98
C ARG A 133 13.81 7.57 3.45
N LEU A 134 13.93 6.26 3.70
CA LEU A 134 13.97 5.69 5.05
C LEU A 134 15.11 6.32 5.86
N ARG A 135 16.33 6.30 5.33
CA ARG A 135 17.51 6.90 5.98
C ARG A 135 17.32 8.38 6.23
N HIS A 136 16.87 9.15 5.23
CA HIS A 136 16.59 10.58 5.38
C HIS A 136 15.63 10.86 6.55
N TYR A 137 14.51 10.14 6.60
CA TYR A 137 13.46 10.37 7.60
C TYR A 137 13.92 10.06 9.04
N PHE A 138 14.80 9.07 9.23
CA PHE A 138 15.33 8.65 10.54
C PHE A 138 16.73 9.21 10.88
N GLN A 139 17.40 9.89 9.94
CA GLN A 139 18.72 10.49 10.18
C GLN A 139 18.60 11.79 10.98
N GLY A 140 17.55 12.59 10.73
CA GLY A 140 17.27 13.82 11.47
C GLY A 140 16.87 13.57 12.93
N GLN A 141 16.73 14.64 13.70
CA GLN A 141 16.40 14.54 15.13
C GLN A 141 14.89 14.55 15.41
N ASP A 142 14.10 15.23 14.58
CA ASP A 142 12.76 15.66 15.00
C ASP A 142 11.59 14.96 14.29
N ALA A 143 11.75 14.52 13.04
CA ALA A 143 10.60 14.13 12.22
C ALA A 143 9.79 12.95 12.79
N PRO A 144 10.41 11.84 13.27
CA PRO A 144 9.68 10.77 13.94
C PRO A 144 9.08 11.21 15.29
N LEU A 145 9.82 12.02 16.07
CA LEU A 145 9.35 12.53 17.36
C LEU A 145 8.13 13.45 17.22
N ARG A 146 8.00 14.16 16.10
CA ARG A 146 6.92 15.11 15.81
C ARG A 146 5.83 14.55 14.89
N TYR A 147 5.88 13.25 14.59
CA TYR A 147 5.01 12.64 13.58
C TYR A 147 3.53 12.77 13.94
N LYS A 148 3.17 12.58 15.20
CA LYS A 148 1.77 12.67 15.67
C LYS A 148 1.19 14.07 15.46
N GLU A 149 1.99 15.10 15.72
CA GLU A 149 1.60 16.51 15.56
C GLU A 149 1.55 16.92 14.09
N THR A 150 2.45 16.40 13.25
CA THR A 150 2.66 16.88 11.89
C THR A 150 1.91 16.09 10.81
N ARG A 151 1.51 14.83 11.06
CA ARG A 151 0.90 13.93 10.06
C ARG A 151 -0.37 14.43 9.37
N ASN A 152 -1.06 15.42 9.94
CA ASN A 152 -2.25 16.04 9.34
C ASN A 152 -1.93 17.21 8.40
N ALA A 153 -0.68 17.63 8.32
CA ALA A 153 -0.27 18.69 7.42
C ALA A 153 -0.33 18.22 5.96
N LEU A 154 -0.70 19.15 5.09
CA LEU A 154 -0.92 18.88 3.66
C LEU A 154 0.35 19.09 2.83
N LEU A 155 1.20 20.03 3.26
CA LEU A 155 2.37 20.48 2.50
C LEU A 155 3.66 20.10 3.23
N GLY A 156 4.67 19.66 2.49
CA GLY A 156 6.00 19.38 3.02
C GLY A 156 6.33 17.90 3.11
N ALA A 157 7.54 17.57 2.66
CA ALA A 157 8.06 16.21 2.60
C ALA A 157 8.11 15.55 3.97
N ASP A 158 8.59 16.26 5.00
CA ASP A 158 8.98 15.65 6.30
C ASP A 158 7.92 15.73 7.38
N LEU A 159 6.74 16.31 7.08
CA LEU A 159 5.59 16.33 8.01
C LEU A 159 4.87 14.97 8.09
N SER A 160 5.23 14.03 7.22
CA SER A 160 4.91 12.60 7.35
C SER A 160 6.00 11.79 6.65
N SER A 161 6.06 10.48 6.91
CA SER A 161 7.14 9.64 6.38
C SER A 161 7.21 9.57 4.85
N LYS A 162 6.06 9.69 4.18
CA LYS A 162 5.90 9.47 2.72
C LYS A 162 6.36 8.09 2.24
N PHE A 163 6.42 7.09 3.13
CA PHE A 163 6.86 5.73 2.77
C PHE A 163 5.86 4.94 1.92
N SER A 164 4.62 5.42 1.78
CA SER A 164 3.51 4.66 1.21
C SER A 164 3.78 4.08 -0.18
N PRO A 165 4.40 4.77 -1.15
CA PRO A 165 4.61 4.20 -2.49
C PRO A 165 5.58 3.00 -2.46
N TRP A 166 6.61 3.08 -1.63
CA TRP A 166 7.58 2.01 -1.47
C TRP A 166 7.05 0.83 -0.65
N LEU A 167 6.16 1.10 0.33
CA LEU A 167 5.47 0.06 1.10
C LEU A 167 4.40 -0.68 0.26
N ALA A 168 3.75 0.02 -0.67
CA ALA A 168 2.74 -0.55 -1.55
C ALA A 168 3.35 -1.54 -2.53
N GLN A 169 4.46 -1.16 -3.17
CA GLN A 169 5.17 -1.98 -4.15
C GLN A 169 6.17 -2.98 -3.54
N GLY A 170 6.29 -3.03 -2.20
CA GLY A 170 7.25 -3.92 -1.53
C GLY A 170 8.73 -3.55 -1.71
N SER A 171 9.04 -2.36 -2.24
CA SER A 171 10.41 -1.83 -2.31
C SER A 171 10.99 -1.55 -0.92
N LEU A 172 10.11 -1.32 0.06
CA LEU A 172 10.42 -1.18 1.48
C LEU A 172 9.50 -2.10 2.28
N SER A 173 10.05 -2.85 3.24
CA SER A 173 9.27 -3.68 4.15
C SER A 173 8.80 -2.87 5.37
N ALA A 174 7.59 -3.15 5.85
CA ALA A 174 7.09 -2.57 7.10
C ALA A 174 7.98 -2.95 8.31
N ARG A 175 8.61 -4.12 8.28
CA ARG A 175 9.56 -4.56 9.32
C ARG A 175 10.86 -3.76 9.30
N GLU A 176 11.34 -3.37 8.12
CA GLU A 176 12.52 -2.48 8.01
C GLU A 176 12.22 -1.07 8.53
N VAL A 177 11.01 -0.56 8.28
CA VAL A 177 10.56 0.71 8.87
C VAL A 177 10.54 0.63 10.38
N TYR A 178 10.03 -0.48 10.93
CA TYR A 178 9.98 -0.70 12.37
C TYR A 178 11.39 -0.84 12.98
N GLU A 179 12.28 -1.61 12.35
CA GLU A 179 13.67 -1.76 12.79
C GLU A 179 14.41 -0.41 12.79
N ALA A 180 14.29 0.38 11.72
CA ALA A 180 14.87 1.72 11.66
C ALA A 180 14.31 2.66 12.73
N LEU A 181 12.99 2.56 13.01
CA LEU A 181 12.36 3.30 14.11
C LEU A 181 12.92 2.88 15.47
N LYS A 182 13.16 1.58 15.71
CA LYS A 182 13.73 1.11 16.98
C LYS A 182 15.16 1.61 17.16
N GLY A 183 16.00 1.55 16.14
CA GLY A 183 17.33 2.15 16.19
C GLY A 183 17.31 3.68 16.39
N PHE A 184 16.29 4.37 15.86
CA PHE A 184 16.05 5.78 16.15
C PHE A 184 15.69 6.01 17.62
N GLU A 185 14.75 5.24 18.17
CA GLU A 185 14.30 5.35 19.56
C GLU A 185 15.42 5.02 20.56
N GLU A 186 16.32 4.10 20.24
CA GLU A 186 17.52 3.81 21.05
C GLU A 186 18.48 5.01 21.11
N ARG A 187 18.60 5.76 20.01
CA ARG A 187 19.48 6.93 19.91
C ARG A 187 18.90 8.19 20.55
N LEU A 188 17.61 8.46 20.32
CA LEU A 188 16.99 9.76 20.63
C LEU A 188 15.79 9.68 21.59
N GLY A 189 15.39 8.48 21.98
CA GLY A 189 14.24 8.23 22.84
C GLY A 189 12.95 7.97 22.08
N ALA A 190 12.04 7.25 22.72
CA ALA A 190 10.68 7.01 22.25
C ALA A 190 9.71 8.05 22.82
N ASN A 191 8.71 8.42 22.02
CA ASN A 191 7.62 9.28 22.46
C ASN A 191 6.29 8.91 21.75
N GLU A 192 5.26 9.74 21.92
CA GLU A 192 4.00 9.50 21.23
C GLU A 192 4.12 9.57 19.70
N GLY A 193 4.99 10.41 19.16
CA GLY A 193 5.25 10.53 17.72
C GLY A 193 5.83 9.25 17.11
N THR A 194 6.86 8.69 17.74
CA THR A 194 7.48 7.44 17.27
C THR A 194 6.50 6.28 17.33
N TYR A 195 5.74 6.15 18.43
CA TYR A 195 4.65 5.18 18.54
C TYR A 195 3.59 5.38 17.45
N TRP A 196 3.22 6.63 17.14
CA TRP A 196 2.17 6.91 16.18
C TRP A 196 2.54 6.45 14.76
N LEU A 197 3.83 6.40 14.41
CA LEU A 197 4.25 5.82 13.13
C LEU A 197 3.92 4.31 13.08
N VAL A 198 4.14 3.59 14.18
CA VAL A 198 3.76 2.17 14.28
C VAL A 198 2.25 1.99 14.26
N PHE A 199 1.51 2.87 14.95
CA PHE A 199 0.05 2.88 14.94
C PHE A 199 -0.52 2.95 13.52
N GLU A 200 0.08 3.75 12.63
CA GLU A 200 -0.34 3.86 11.24
C GLU A 200 0.09 2.64 10.39
N LEU A 201 1.23 2.02 10.69
CA LEU A 201 1.58 0.71 10.11
C LEU A 201 0.58 -0.39 10.53
N LEU A 202 0.09 -0.35 11.77
CA LEU A 202 -0.97 -1.27 12.21
C LEU A 202 -2.29 -1.04 11.46
N TRP A 203 -2.61 0.19 11.03
CA TRP A 203 -3.76 0.43 10.16
C TRP A 203 -3.58 -0.24 8.80
N ARG A 204 -2.38 -0.18 8.22
CA ARG A 204 -2.04 -0.89 6.98
C ARG A 204 -2.23 -2.40 7.15
N ASP A 205 -1.71 -2.98 8.23
CA ASP A 205 -1.90 -4.41 8.55
C ASP A 205 -3.37 -4.76 8.75
N PHE A 206 -4.13 -3.92 9.47
CA PHE A 206 -5.54 -4.13 9.69
C PHE A 206 -6.33 -4.23 8.38
N PHE A 207 -6.06 -3.37 7.41
CA PHE A 207 -6.70 -3.46 6.08
C PHE A 207 -6.23 -4.69 5.30
N GLN A 208 -4.95 -5.06 5.36
CA GLN A 208 -4.44 -6.31 4.75
C GLN A 208 -5.15 -7.56 5.29
N PHE A 209 -5.31 -7.66 6.61
CA PHE A 209 -6.06 -8.76 7.23
C PHE A 209 -7.57 -8.67 6.96
N THR A 210 -8.10 -7.46 6.76
CA THR A 210 -9.50 -7.26 6.36
C THR A 210 -9.74 -7.81 4.94
N PHE A 211 -8.82 -7.58 3.99
CA PHE A 211 -8.85 -8.21 2.67
C PHE A 211 -8.83 -9.74 2.78
N ALA A 212 -7.93 -10.29 3.59
CA ALA A 212 -7.81 -11.73 3.79
C ALA A 212 -9.12 -12.35 4.33
N LYS A 213 -9.79 -11.68 5.27
CA LYS A 213 -11.03 -12.13 5.89
C LYS A 213 -12.26 -12.01 4.99
N HIS A 214 -12.41 -10.87 4.32
CA HIS A 214 -13.67 -10.51 3.68
C HIS A 214 -13.68 -10.71 2.16
N GLY A 215 -12.50 -10.81 1.54
CA GLY A 215 -12.35 -11.09 0.11
C GLY A 215 -13.18 -10.14 -0.76
N PRO A 216 -13.96 -10.66 -1.73
CA PRO A 216 -14.62 -9.83 -2.74
C PRO A 216 -15.72 -8.93 -2.16
N ALA A 217 -16.23 -9.23 -0.95
CA ALA A 217 -17.27 -8.43 -0.31
C ALA A 217 -16.86 -6.96 -0.07
N LEU A 218 -15.55 -6.69 0.02
CA LEU A 218 -15.01 -5.34 0.16
C LEU A 218 -15.24 -4.45 -1.07
N PHE A 219 -15.36 -5.04 -2.26
CA PHE A 219 -15.47 -4.30 -3.53
C PHE A 219 -16.91 -4.22 -4.05
N LEU A 220 -17.85 -4.95 -3.43
CA LEU A 220 -19.26 -4.89 -3.77
C LEU A 220 -19.87 -3.59 -3.25
N ARG A 221 -20.92 -3.08 -3.93
CA ARG A 221 -21.61 -1.82 -3.58
C ARG A 221 -22.00 -1.72 -2.09
N LYS A 222 -22.46 -2.83 -1.51
CA LYS A 222 -22.83 -2.93 -0.09
C LYS A 222 -21.63 -2.80 0.86
N GLY A 223 -20.44 -3.17 0.40
CA GLY A 223 -19.23 -3.27 1.22
C GLY A 223 -19.47 -4.17 2.44
N LEU A 224 -18.89 -3.78 3.58
CA LEU A 224 -19.06 -4.49 4.86
C LEU A 224 -20.24 -3.97 5.70
N THR A 225 -21.13 -3.16 5.13
CA THR A 225 -22.28 -2.58 5.84
C THR A 225 -23.48 -3.51 5.82
N ASP A 226 -24.46 -3.29 6.71
CA ASP A 226 -25.64 -4.16 6.79
C ASP A 226 -26.68 -3.86 5.70
N LYS A 227 -26.75 -2.61 5.21
CA LYS A 227 -27.73 -2.12 4.23
C LYS A 227 -27.05 -1.61 2.97
N LEU A 228 -27.73 -1.74 1.82
CA LEU A 228 -27.22 -1.18 0.58
C LEU A 228 -27.21 0.37 0.66
N PRO A 229 -26.10 1.05 0.35
CA PRO A 229 -26.06 2.51 0.34
C PRO A 229 -27.04 3.10 -0.69
N SER A 230 -27.76 4.14 -0.28
CA SER A 230 -28.56 4.96 -1.19
C SER A 230 -27.64 5.98 -1.86
N SER A 231 -27.09 5.60 -3.01
CA SER A 231 -26.18 6.40 -3.82
C SER A 231 -26.50 6.25 -5.30
N ASP A 232 -26.15 7.24 -6.11
CA ASP A 232 -26.25 7.16 -7.57
C ASP A 232 -24.87 7.23 -8.24
N GLN A 233 -24.85 7.28 -9.57
CA GLN A 233 -23.64 7.31 -10.39
C GLN A 233 -23.67 8.47 -11.39
N ASP A 234 -24.15 9.64 -10.93
CA ASP A 234 -24.19 10.84 -11.75
C ASP A 234 -22.79 11.24 -12.23
N GLN A 235 -22.57 11.11 -13.54
CA GLN A 235 -21.26 11.34 -14.16
C GLN A 235 -20.84 12.81 -14.13
N GLY A 236 -21.79 13.74 -14.15
CA GLY A 236 -21.50 15.18 -14.12
C GLY A 236 -20.91 15.59 -12.78
N ARG A 237 -21.57 15.22 -11.67
CA ARG A 237 -21.06 15.47 -10.30
C ARG A 237 -19.78 14.72 -10.03
N PHE A 238 -19.63 13.52 -10.56
CA PHE A 238 -18.38 12.78 -10.42
C PHE A 238 -17.23 13.48 -11.14
N GLN A 239 -17.44 13.94 -12.37
CA GLN A 239 -16.39 14.63 -13.14
C GLN A 239 -15.98 15.95 -12.49
N THR A 240 -16.92 16.73 -11.92
CA THR A 240 -16.55 17.95 -11.19
C THR A 240 -15.71 17.65 -9.95
N TRP A 241 -15.95 16.53 -9.27
CA TRP A 241 -15.09 16.06 -8.18
C TRP A 241 -13.71 15.61 -8.68
N CYS A 242 -13.64 14.79 -9.73
CA CYS A 242 -12.39 14.34 -10.33
C CYS A 242 -11.49 15.51 -10.78
N ASP A 243 -12.09 16.54 -11.40
CA ASP A 243 -11.37 17.72 -11.90
C ASP A 243 -11.01 18.73 -10.79
N GLY A 244 -11.48 18.52 -9.56
CA GLY A 244 -11.41 19.51 -8.49
C GLY A 244 -12.08 20.83 -8.87
N ARG A 245 -13.34 20.77 -9.31
CA ARG A 245 -14.21 21.91 -9.66
C ARG A 245 -15.55 21.83 -8.93
N THR A 246 -15.53 21.35 -7.70
CA THR A 246 -16.71 21.19 -6.84
C THR A 246 -17.19 22.53 -6.28
N GLY A 247 -16.31 23.54 -6.26
CA GLY A 247 -16.58 24.84 -5.63
C GLY A 247 -16.19 24.87 -4.14
N GLU A 248 -15.77 23.75 -3.57
CA GLU A 248 -15.17 23.67 -2.23
C GLU A 248 -13.64 23.71 -2.34
N PRO A 249 -12.98 24.83 -1.99
CA PRO A 249 -11.54 25.01 -2.23
C PRO A 249 -10.66 23.90 -1.63
N PHE A 250 -11.04 23.37 -0.46
CA PHE A 250 -10.26 22.30 0.18
C PHE A 250 -10.30 21.01 -0.64
N ILE A 251 -11.47 20.62 -1.14
CA ILE A 251 -11.65 19.42 -1.95
C ILE A 251 -10.98 19.62 -3.31
N ASP A 252 -11.21 20.77 -3.93
CA ASP A 252 -10.66 21.12 -5.24
C ASP A 252 -9.13 21.09 -5.25
N ALA A 253 -8.49 21.63 -4.21
CA ALA A 253 -7.03 21.60 -4.08
C ALA A 253 -6.47 20.18 -3.99
N ASN A 254 -7.07 19.32 -3.16
CA ASN A 254 -6.61 17.95 -2.99
C ASN A 254 -6.83 17.11 -4.26
N MET A 255 -7.98 17.25 -4.92
CA MET A 255 -8.26 16.51 -6.16
C MET A 255 -7.30 16.91 -7.30
N ARG A 256 -6.95 18.20 -7.38
CA ARG A 256 -5.92 18.69 -8.31
C ARG A 256 -4.51 18.21 -7.94
N GLU A 257 -4.17 18.14 -6.65
CA GLU A 257 -2.90 17.56 -6.18
C GLU A 257 -2.77 16.10 -6.62
N LEU A 258 -3.81 15.28 -6.40
CA LEU A 258 -3.84 13.89 -6.82
C LEU A 258 -3.66 13.75 -8.33
N ALA A 259 -4.40 14.53 -9.12
CA ALA A 259 -4.30 14.47 -10.58
C ALA A 259 -2.93 14.90 -11.12
N ALA A 260 -2.27 15.87 -10.47
CA ALA A 260 -1.01 16.44 -10.93
C ALA A 260 0.24 15.70 -10.41
N THR A 261 0.12 14.95 -9.31
CA THR A 261 1.29 14.35 -8.62
C THR A 261 1.15 12.85 -8.35
N GLY A 262 -0.06 12.30 -8.50
CA GLY A 262 -0.41 10.95 -8.09
C GLY A 262 -0.37 10.72 -6.58
N TRP A 263 -0.21 11.77 -5.76
CA TRP A 263 -0.19 11.69 -4.31
C TRP A 263 -1.21 12.64 -3.70
N MET A 264 -1.74 12.26 -2.53
CA MET A 264 -2.62 13.11 -1.74
C MET A 264 -2.40 12.82 -0.25
N SER A 265 -2.36 13.85 0.58
CA SER A 265 -2.24 13.67 2.04
C SER A 265 -3.38 12.81 2.59
N ASN A 266 -3.14 12.04 3.67
CA ASN A 266 -4.19 11.24 4.30
C ASN A 266 -5.40 12.12 4.72
N ARG A 267 -5.15 13.33 5.21
CA ARG A 267 -6.19 14.30 5.55
C ARG A 267 -7.01 14.70 4.32
N GLY A 268 -6.35 14.93 3.18
CA GLY A 268 -6.98 15.14 1.88
C GLY A 268 -7.87 13.99 1.48
N ARG A 269 -7.33 12.76 1.49
CA ARG A 269 -8.04 11.54 1.08
C ARG A 269 -9.33 11.32 1.88
N GLN A 270 -9.27 11.50 3.20
CA GLN A 270 -10.43 11.37 4.07
C GLN A 270 -11.55 12.36 3.71
N ASN A 271 -11.21 13.63 3.49
CA ASN A 271 -12.21 14.66 3.17
C ASN A 271 -12.74 14.51 1.74
N ALA A 272 -11.87 14.23 0.75
CA ALA A 272 -12.28 14.01 -0.63
C ALA A 272 -13.24 12.82 -0.76
N ALA A 273 -12.95 11.72 -0.08
CA ALA A 273 -13.84 10.55 -0.03
C ALA A 273 -15.15 10.86 0.71
N SER A 274 -15.09 11.53 1.86
CA SER A 274 -16.28 11.96 2.60
C SER A 274 -17.19 12.83 1.74
N PHE A 275 -16.62 13.81 1.03
CA PHE A 275 -17.36 14.73 0.17
C PHE A 275 -18.05 13.99 -0.99
N LEU A 276 -17.37 13.06 -1.64
CA LEU A 276 -17.96 12.25 -2.71
C LEU A 276 -19.16 11.43 -2.20
N ILE A 277 -19.03 10.82 -1.02
CA ILE A 277 -20.04 9.88 -0.49
C ILE A 277 -21.22 10.63 0.12
N HIS A 278 -20.96 11.68 0.90
CA HIS A 278 -21.96 12.31 1.75
C HIS A 278 -22.52 13.60 1.16
N ASP A 279 -21.67 14.46 0.61
CA ASP A 279 -22.09 15.75 0.03
C ASP A 279 -22.60 15.57 -1.40
N LEU A 280 -21.93 14.74 -2.21
CA LEU A 280 -22.39 14.43 -3.57
C LEU A 280 -23.34 13.23 -3.64
N GLY A 281 -23.39 12.38 -2.60
CA GLY A 281 -24.28 11.20 -2.59
C GLY A 281 -23.93 10.13 -3.63
N LEU A 282 -22.67 10.09 -4.09
CA LEU A 282 -22.24 9.20 -5.17
C LEU A 282 -21.79 7.83 -4.64
N ASP A 283 -21.82 6.84 -5.52
CA ASP A 283 -21.28 5.52 -5.27
C ASP A 283 -19.77 5.59 -4.95
N TRP A 284 -19.42 5.22 -3.72
CA TRP A 284 -18.05 5.27 -3.20
C TRP A 284 -17.04 4.54 -4.08
N ARG A 285 -17.49 3.51 -4.83
CA ARG A 285 -16.63 2.74 -5.74
C ARG A 285 -16.08 3.57 -6.89
N MET A 286 -16.81 4.60 -7.32
CA MET A 286 -16.32 5.54 -8.35
C MET A 286 -15.09 6.29 -7.86
N GLY A 287 -15.13 6.78 -6.61
CA GLY A 287 -13.98 7.40 -5.96
C GLY A 287 -12.82 6.42 -5.74
N ALA A 288 -13.14 5.18 -5.34
CA ALA A 288 -12.12 4.13 -5.16
C ALA A 288 -11.38 3.82 -6.47
N CYS A 289 -12.10 3.63 -7.58
CA CYS A 289 -11.48 3.41 -8.90
C CYS A 289 -10.67 4.62 -9.39
N TRP A 290 -11.11 5.84 -9.07
CA TRP A 290 -10.34 7.05 -9.40
C TRP A 290 -9.02 7.11 -8.61
N PHE A 291 -9.06 6.72 -7.34
CA PHE A 291 -7.88 6.64 -6.49
C PHE A 291 -6.94 5.53 -6.96
N GLU A 292 -7.46 4.33 -7.25
CA GLU A 292 -6.69 3.22 -7.83
C GLU A 292 -5.96 3.62 -9.12
N ARG A 293 -6.61 4.44 -9.97
CA ARG A 293 -6.01 4.91 -11.22
C ARG A 293 -4.86 5.90 -11.02
N LEU A 294 -4.93 6.76 -10.00
CA LEU A 294 -4.04 7.92 -9.86
C LEU A 294 -3.01 7.80 -8.74
N LEU A 295 -3.32 7.06 -7.67
CA LEU A 295 -2.43 6.95 -6.54
C LEU A 295 -1.14 6.21 -6.92
N ILE A 296 -0.01 6.79 -6.55
CA ILE A 296 1.29 6.12 -6.66
C ILE A 296 1.50 5.07 -5.55
N ASP A 297 0.56 4.94 -4.61
CA ASP A 297 0.66 4.15 -3.37
C ASP A 297 -0.59 3.33 -3.04
#